data_AF-A0A258CH19-F1
#
_entry.id   AF-A0A258CH19-F1
#
_cell.length_a   1.000
_cell.length_b   1.000
_cell.length_c   1.000
_cell.angle_alpha   90.00
_cell.angle_beta   90.00
_cell.angle_gamma   90.00
#
_symmetry.space_group_name_H-M   'P 1'
#
loop_
_entity.id
_entity.type
_entity.pdbx_description
1 polymer ?
#
loop_
_entity_poly.entity_id
_entity_poly.type
_entity_poly.pdbx_seq_one_letter_code
_entity_poly.pdbx_strand_id
1 'polypeptide(L)'
;MSEQTAAVKNGWMNRALNTIEVIGNKLPDPAVLFALLMVIVWGLSWLFSGMTFTEIDPRSGQQVQIVNLLSGDALTLFASNIVTTFVNFPPLGVVLVAMLGLGVAEYTGFINAGLRSILAVTPKMLLTPVLIAVGVLSHVAVDAGYVLVIPLGAVIFYAAGRHPLAGIAAAFAGVSGGFSATFFVPSSLDPLLAGMTQVSAQLLDPTVTINPLNNYIFTTASTFLIVLVGWFLTDKVIEPRLQATKVDGDTSQMVKMDALSAQERKGLRAAVISMFVVAALLALSIVLP
;
A
#
# COMPACT_ATOMS: atom_id res chain seq x y z
N MET A 1 28.86 31.77 17.23
CA MET A 1 29.34 30.50 17.80
C MET A 1 29.15 29.44 16.74
N SER A 2 30.24 28.88 16.26
CA SER A 2 30.27 27.86 15.21
C SER A 2 29.59 26.57 15.70
N GLU A 3 28.48 26.20 15.09
CA GLU A 3 27.94 24.84 15.21
C GLU A 3 29.00 23.86 14.72
N GLN A 4 29.61 23.13 15.65
CA GLN A 4 30.39 21.94 15.32
C GLN A 4 29.41 20.92 14.73
N THR A 5 29.36 20.84 13.40
CA THR A 5 28.78 19.69 12.71
C THR A 5 29.60 18.47 13.14
N ALA A 6 29.08 17.70 14.10
CA ALA A 6 29.70 16.48 14.55
C ALA A 6 29.91 15.59 13.32
N ALA A 7 31.17 15.29 12.99
CA ALA A 7 31.51 14.41 11.89
C ALA A 7 30.80 13.06 12.11
N VAL A 8 29.83 12.75 11.24
CA VAL A 8 29.09 11.50 11.25
C VAL A 8 30.12 10.38 11.12
N LYS A 9 30.36 9.63 12.21
CA LYS A 9 31.23 8.45 12.16
C LYS A 9 30.68 7.52 11.08
N ASN A 10 31.47 7.24 10.04
CA ASN A 10 31.13 6.34 8.95
C ASN A 10 31.08 4.88 9.43
N GLY A 11 30.08 4.56 10.25
CA GLY A 11 29.77 3.19 10.65
C GLY A 11 29.26 2.38 9.46
N TRP A 12 29.31 1.05 9.58
CA TRP A 12 28.81 0.11 8.57
C TRP A 12 27.37 0.43 8.14
N MET A 13 26.51 0.82 9.10
CA MET A 13 25.13 1.25 8.84
C MET A 13 25.06 2.46 7.89
N ASN A 14 25.87 3.49 8.12
CA ASN A 14 25.88 4.69 7.27
C ASN A 14 26.35 4.37 5.85
N ARG A 15 27.32 3.45 5.69
CA ARG A 15 27.75 3.00 4.36
C ARG A 15 26.66 2.20 3.65
N ALA A 16 25.94 1.35 4.38
CA ALA A 16 24.81 0.60 3.84
C ALA A 16 23.69 1.55 3.39
N LEU A 17 23.31 2.52 4.22
CA LEU A 17 22.31 3.54 3.89
C LEU A 17 22.71 4.37 2.66
N ASN A 18 23.96 4.84 2.59
CA ASN A 18 24.46 5.56 1.42
C ASN A 18 24.40 4.71 0.15
N THR A 19 24.64 3.40 0.26
CA THR A 19 24.55 2.48 -0.89
C THR A 19 23.10 2.35 -1.34
N ILE A 20 22.16 2.20 -0.41
CA ILE A 20 20.72 2.14 -0.71
C ILE A 20 20.25 3.42 -1.38
N GLU A 21 20.68 4.58 -0.87
CA GLU A 21 20.36 5.90 -1.45
C GLU A 21 20.87 6.02 -2.90
N VAL A 22 22.13 5.66 -3.14
CA VAL A 22 22.73 5.75 -4.49
C VAL A 22 22.05 4.78 -5.46
N ILE A 23 21.67 3.58 -5.03
CA ILE A 23 20.96 2.62 -5.87
C ILE A 23 19.53 3.11 -6.14
N GLY A 24 18.82 3.57 -5.10
CA GLY A 24 17.46 4.10 -5.22
C GLY A 24 17.39 5.28 -6.20
N ASN A 25 18.32 6.23 -6.10
CA ASN A 25 18.37 7.40 -6.98
C ASN A 25 18.76 7.08 -8.43
N LYS A 26 19.32 5.89 -8.70
CA LYS A 26 19.65 5.45 -10.06
C LYS A 26 18.50 4.78 -10.80
N LEU A 27 17.48 4.31 -10.07
CA LEU A 27 16.34 3.68 -10.71
C LEU A 27 15.50 4.78 -11.40
N PRO A 28 15.25 4.65 -12.72
CA PRO A 28 14.38 5.59 -13.41
C PRO A 28 12.94 5.45 -12.91
N ASP A 29 12.11 6.44 -13.23
CA ASP A 29 10.68 6.38 -13.01
C ASP A 29 10.10 5.03 -13.53
N PRO A 30 9.19 4.37 -12.80
CA PRO A 30 8.64 3.08 -13.21
C PRO A 30 8.09 3.06 -14.64
N ALA A 31 7.46 4.14 -15.13
CA ALA A 31 6.96 4.19 -16.50
C ALA A 31 8.11 4.15 -17.53
N VAL A 32 9.21 4.84 -17.24
CA VAL A 32 10.44 4.78 -18.06
C VAL A 32 11.06 3.38 -18.00
N LEU A 33 11.05 2.73 -16.83
CA LEU A 33 11.53 1.36 -16.69
C LEU A 33 10.74 0.39 -17.57
N PHE A 34 9.41 0.46 -17.57
CA PHE A 34 8.57 -0.38 -18.44
C PHE A 34 8.78 -0.07 -19.93
N ALA A 35 8.92 1.21 -20.31
CA ALA A 35 9.23 1.59 -21.68
C ALA A 35 10.60 1.04 -22.13
N LEU A 36 11.62 1.11 -21.27
CA LEU A 36 12.94 0.54 -21.52
C LEU A 36 12.85 -0.98 -21.69
N LEU A 37 12.16 -1.67 -20.77
CA LEU A 37 11.96 -3.12 -20.85
C LEU A 37 11.24 -3.53 -22.14
N MET A 38 10.23 -2.78 -22.57
CA MET A 38 9.55 -3.01 -23.85
C MET A 38 10.52 -2.92 -25.03
N VAL A 39 11.34 -1.86 -25.10
CA VAL A 39 12.34 -1.69 -26.17
C VAL A 39 13.39 -2.81 -26.14
N ILE A 40 13.83 -3.22 -24.94
CA ILE A 40 14.73 -4.35 -24.77
C ILE A 40 14.09 -5.64 -25.31
N VAL A 41 12.84 -5.92 -24.93
CA VAL A 41 12.10 -7.11 -25.42
C VAL A 41 11.96 -7.08 -26.94
N TRP A 42 11.68 -5.92 -27.54
CA TRP A 42 11.65 -5.78 -29.00
C TRP A 42 13.00 -6.12 -29.64
N GLY A 43 14.09 -5.56 -29.12
CA GLY A 43 15.45 -5.82 -29.60
C GLY A 43 15.85 -7.29 -29.45
N LEU A 44 15.56 -7.92 -28.31
CA LEU A 44 15.81 -9.34 -28.07
C LEU A 44 14.95 -10.22 -28.98
N SER A 45 13.68 -9.87 -29.19
CA SER A 45 12.79 -10.61 -30.09
C SER A 45 13.31 -10.62 -31.52
N TRP A 46 13.85 -9.49 -31.99
CA TRP A 46 14.48 -9.38 -33.30
C TRP A 46 15.74 -10.23 -33.37
N LEU A 47 16.64 -10.09 -32.39
CA LEU A 47 17.91 -10.80 -32.33
C LEU A 47 17.74 -12.33 -32.31
N PHE A 48 16.76 -12.83 -31.57
CA PHE A 48 16.55 -14.26 -31.35
C PHE A 48 15.49 -14.89 -32.28
N SER A 49 14.80 -14.11 -33.12
CA SER A 49 13.76 -14.63 -34.01
C SER A 49 14.21 -15.71 -35.00
N GLY A 50 15.51 -15.80 -35.29
CA GLY A 50 16.08 -16.86 -36.13
C GLY A 50 16.34 -18.19 -35.39
N MET A 51 16.15 -18.24 -34.07
CA MET A 51 16.35 -19.45 -33.27
C MET A 51 15.06 -20.28 -33.23
N THR A 52 15.22 -21.61 -33.29
CA THR A 52 14.12 -22.57 -33.17
C THR A 52 14.27 -23.36 -31.89
N PHE A 53 13.15 -23.59 -31.21
CA PHE A 53 13.08 -24.36 -29.97
C PHE A 53 12.31 -25.65 -30.22
N THR A 54 12.75 -26.74 -29.59
CA THR A 54 12.09 -28.05 -29.70
C THR A 54 11.01 -28.24 -28.61
N GLU A 55 11.02 -27.37 -27.61
CA GLU A 55 10.11 -27.34 -26.49
C GLU A 55 8.68 -27.05 -26.97
N ILE A 56 7.73 -27.83 -26.46
CA ILE A 56 6.32 -27.68 -26.80
C ILE A 56 5.70 -26.68 -25.83
N ASP A 57 5.04 -25.66 -26.38
CA ASP A 57 4.24 -24.73 -25.62
C ASP A 57 2.99 -25.45 -25.07
N PRO A 58 2.81 -25.52 -23.75
CA PRO A 58 1.66 -26.22 -23.14
C PRO A 58 0.31 -25.59 -23.51
N ARG A 59 0.31 -24.36 -24.03
CA ARG A 59 -0.91 -23.62 -24.41
C ARG A 59 -1.41 -23.96 -25.80
N SER A 60 -0.48 -24.14 -26.74
CA SER A 60 -0.80 -24.35 -28.17
C SER A 60 -0.55 -25.78 -28.65
N GLY A 61 0.23 -26.57 -27.90
CA GLY A 61 0.70 -27.88 -28.32
C GLY A 61 1.69 -27.82 -29.49
N GLN A 62 2.17 -26.64 -29.87
CA GLN A 62 3.16 -26.42 -30.92
C GLN A 62 4.52 -26.07 -30.32
N GLN A 63 5.57 -26.15 -31.15
CA GLN A 63 6.91 -25.73 -30.74
C GLN A 63 6.92 -24.24 -30.41
N VAL A 64 7.65 -23.86 -29.36
CA VAL A 64 7.85 -22.45 -28.99
C VAL A 64 8.59 -21.74 -30.12
N GLN A 65 8.04 -20.63 -30.60
CA GLN A 65 8.67 -19.78 -31.60
C GLN A 65 8.79 -18.35 -31.09
N ILE A 66 9.94 -17.73 -31.34
CA ILE A 66 10.18 -16.33 -31.02
C ILE A 66 9.64 -15.47 -32.16
N VAL A 67 8.62 -14.67 -31.86
CA VAL A 67 8.04 -13.72 -32.82
C VAL A 67 8.86 -12.43 -32.82
N ASN A 68 9.36 -12.02 -34.00
CA ASN A 68 10.02 -10.74 -34.17
C ASN A 68 9.00 -9.59 -34.08
N LEU A 69 9.02 -8.86 -32.96
CA LEU A 69 8.11 -7.75 -32.69
C LEU A 69 8.42 -6.47 -33.49
N LEU A 70 9.58 -6.39 -34.14
CA LEU A 70 9.97 -5.29 -35.03
C LEU A 70 9.59 -5.54 -36.50
N SER A 71 8.93 -6.66 -36.81
CA SER A 71 8.39 -6.92 -38.15
C SER A 71 7.23 -5.98 -38.49
N GLY A 72 7.00 -5.72 -39.79
CA GLY A 72 5.92 -4.82 -40.23
C GLY A 72 4.53 -5.27 -39.74
N ASP A 73 4.28 -6.58 -39.76
CA ASP A 73 3.02 -7.16 -39.29
C ASP A 73 2.85 -6.98 -37.77
N ALA A 74 3.89 -7.26 -36.99
CA ALA A 74 3.84 -7.11 -35.54
C ALA A 74 3.70 -5.63 -35.10
N LEU A 75 4.35 -4.70 -35.78
CA LEU A 75 4.19 -3.27 -35.54
C LEU A 75 2.78 -2.76 -35.88
N THR A 76 2.19 -3.27 -36.96
CA THR A 76 0.80 -2.96 -37.33
C THR A 76 -0.17 -3.52 -36.29
N LEU A 77 0.05 -4.74 -35.84
CA LEU A 77 -0.75 -5.37 -34.78
C LEU A 77 -0.62 -4.62 -33.46
N PHE A 78 0.59 -4.18 -33.10
CA PHE A 78 0.85 -3.38 -31.92
C PHE A 78 0.09 -2.04 -31.98
N ALA A 79 0.25 -1.29 -33.07
CA ALA A 79 -0.38 0.01 -33.23
C ALA A 79 -1.91 -0.06 -33.23
N SER A 80 -2.49 -1.11 -33.83
CA SER A 80 -3.94 -1.32 -33.86
C SER A 80 -4.52 -1.78 -32.52
N ASN A 81 -3.78 -2.53 -31.70
CA ASN A 81 -4.28 -3.08 -30.43
C ASN A 81 -3.85 -2.32 -29.18
N ILE A 82 -2.99 -1.30 -29.27
CA ILE A 82 -2.43 -0.64 -28.08
C ILE A 82 -3.49 -0.16 -27.08
N VAL A 83 -4.59 0.42 -27.57
CA VAL A 83 -5.70 0.88 -26.73
C VAL A 83 -6.45 -0.29 -26.12
N THR A 84 -6.75 -1.32 -26.90
CA THR A 84 -7.44 -2.53 -26.45
C THR A 84 -6.64 -3.26 -25.37
N THR A 85 -5.33 -3.40 -25.55
CA THR A 85 -4.41 -3.98 -24.57
C THR A 85 -4.38 -3.17 -23.28
N PHE A 86 -4.36 -1.84 -23.38
CA PHE A 86 -4.38 -0.95 -22.22
C PHE A 86 -5.69 -1.05 -21.43
N VAL A 87 -6.84 -0.96 -22.10
CA VAL A 87 -8.16 -0.97 -21.44
C VAL A 87 -8.49 -2.34 -20.84
N ASN A 88 -8.06 -3.42 -21.49
CA ASN A 88 -8.26 -4.79 -20.99
C ASN A 88 -7.20 -5.24 -19.98
N PHE A 89 -6.25 -4.37 -19.61
CA PHE A 89 -5.30 -4.69 -18.57
C PHE A 89 -6.05 -4.86 -17.22
N PRO A 90 -6.13 -6.06 -16.64
CA PRO A 90 -7.06 -6.36 -15.54
C PRO A 90 -6.97 -5.41 -14.34
N PRO A 91 -5.77 -4.95 -13.92
CA PRO A 91 -5.64 -3.95 -12.87
C PRO A 91 -6.38 -2.63 -13.10
N LEU A 92 -6.50 -2.17 -14.35
CA LEU A 92 -7.02 -0.84 -14.67
C LEU A 92 -8.48 -0.69 -14.20
N GLY A 93 -9.35 -1.59 -14.65
CA GLY A 93 -10.78 -1.51 -14.35
C GLY A 93 -11.07 -1.62 -12.86
N VAL A 94 -10.42 -2.55 -12.17
CA VAL A 94 -10.70 -2.78 -10.75
C VAL A 94 -10.22 -1.62 -9.89
N VAL A 95 -9.03 -1.06 -10.18
CA VAL A 95 -8.52 0.09 -9.45
C VAL A 95 -9.41 1.32 -9.65
N LEU A 96 -9.83 1.62 -10.88
CA LEU A 96 -10.68 2.79 -11.15
C LEU A 96 -12.01 2.71 -10.38
N VAL A 97 -12.68 1.55 -10.40
CA VAL A 97 -13.95 1.36 -9.68
C VAL A 97 -13.75 1.45 -8.17
N ALA A 98 -12.69 0.82 -7.63
CA ALA A 98 -12.38 0.90 -6.20
C ALA A 98 -12.06 2.35 -5.75
N MET A 99 -11.30 3.10 -6.56
CA MET A 99 -10.95 4.48 -6.27
C MET A 99 -12.14 5.44 -6.31
N LEU A 100 -13.19 5.15 -7.08
CA LEU A 100 -14.43 5.95 -7.05
C LEU A 100 -15.11 5.86 -5.67
N GLY A 101 -15.28 4.65 -5.14
CA GLY A 101 -15.86 4.44 -3.81
C GLY A 101 -15.00 5.06 -2.72
N LEU A 102 -13.67 4.86 -2.81
CA LEU A 102 -12.73 5.44 -1.86
C LEU A 102 -12.73 6.97 -1.89
N GLY A 103 -12.74 7.57 -3.08
CA GLY A 103 -12.75 9.02 -3.26
C GLY A 103 -13.96 9.68 -2.59
N VAL A 104 -15.13 9.03 -2.64
CA VAL A 104 -16.32 9.50 -1.91
C VAL A 104 -16.13 9.38 -0.39
N ALA A 105 -15.61 8.25 0.09
CA ALA A 105 -15.38 8.05 1.53
C ALA A 105 -14.35 9.05 2.10
N GLU A 106 -13.30 9.35 1.35
CA GLU A 106 -12.28 10.33 1.74
C GLU A 106 -12.85 11.76 1.69
N TYR A 107 -13.48 12.14 0.58
CA TYR A 107 -14.01 13.50 0.39
C TYR A 107 -15.11 13.86 1.40
N THR A 108 -15.94 12.89 1.80
CA THR A 108 -16.96 13.08 2.84
C THR A 108 -16.38 13.13 4.26
N GLY A 109 -15.09 12.89 4.43
CA GLY A 109 -14.41 12.88 5.73
C GLY A 109 -14.65 11.63 6.56
N PHE A 110 -15.24 10.56 5.99
CA PHE A 110 -15.56 9.33 6.70
C PHE A 110 -14.29 8.67 7.26
N ILE A 111 -13.25 8.52 6.43
CA ILE A 111 -11.98 7.92 6.83
C ILE A 111 -11.34 8.73 7.96
N ASN A 112 -11.14 10.03 7.74
CA ASN A 112 -10.51 10.92 8.72
C ASN A 112 -11.26 10.91 10.07
N ALA A 113 -12.59 11.08 10.05
CA ALA A 113 -13.40 11.02 11.26
C ALA A 113 -13.35 9.64 11.94
N GLY A 114 -13.33 8.55 11.17
CA GLY A 114 -13.22 7.19 11.67
C GLY A 114 -11.90 6.93 12.40
N LEU A 115 -10.76 7.27 11.77
CA LEU A 115 -9.43 7.11 12.37
C LEU A 115 -9.28 7.95 13.65
N ARG A 116 -9.74 9.21 13.64
CA ARG A 116 -9.78 10.06 14.85
C ARG A 116 -10.67 9.46 15.94
N SER A 117 -11.82 8.90 15.57
CA SER A 117 -12.74 8.26 16.52
C SER A 117 -12.10 7.08 17.25
N ILE A 118 -11.38 6.22 16.54
CA ILE A 118 -10.72 5.03 17.13
C ILE A 118 -9.65 5.49 18.12
N LEU A 119 -8.84 6.45 17.73
CA LEU A 119 -7.73 6.93 18.54
C LEU A 119 -8.20 7.69 19.78
N ALA A 120 -9.27 8.48 19.67
CA ALA A 120 -9.82 9.26 20.80
C ALA A 120 -10.36 8.39 21.95
N VAL A 121 -10.80 7.15 21.67
CA VAL A 121 -11.36 6.24 22.69
C VAL A 121 -10.32 5.23 23.21
N THR A 122 -9.09 5.30 22.74
CA THR A 122 -8.06 4.30 23.07
C THR A 122 -7.43 4.54 24.44
N PRO A 123 -7.42 3.55 25.35
CA PRO A 123 -6.78 3.69 26.65
C PRO A 123 -5.25 3.77 26.53
N LYS A 124 -4.60 4.49 27.48
CA LYS A 124 -3.15 4.74 27.46
C LYS A 124 -2.29 3.48 27.24
N MET A 125 -2.68 2.35 27.83
CA MET A 125 -1.95 1.07 27.72
C MET A 125 -1.99 0.44 26.33
N LEU A 126 -3.00 0.75 25.52
CA LEU A 126 -3.18 0.19 24.17
C LEU A 126 -2.86 1.20 23.06
N LEU A 127 -2.32 2.38 23.41
CA LEU A 127 -2.02 3.44 22.44
C LEU A 127 -1.10 2.96 21.33
N THR A 128 -0.03 2.25 21.65
CA THR A 128 0.91 1.75 20.64
C THR A 128 0.29 0.73 19.69
N PRO A 129 -0.28 -0.39 20.17
CA PRO A 129 -0.83 -1.39 19.26
C PRO A 129 -2.01 -0.85 18.45
N VAL A 130 -2.86 0.01 19.04
CA VAL A 130 -3.97 0.62 18.30
C VAL A 130 -3.47 1.64 17.29
N LEU A 131 -2.46 2.45 17.60
CA LEU A 131 -1.88 3.40 16.64
C LEU A 131 -1.28 2.67 15.44
N ILE A 132 -0.55 1.58 15.67
CA ILE A 132 -0.02 0.74 14.59
C ILE A 132 -1.17 0.12 13.80
N ALA A 133 -2.20 -0.38 14.47
CA ALA A 133 -3.35 -0.99 13.81
C ALA A 133 -4.12 0.02 12.93
N VAL A 134 -4.29 1.25 13.42
CA VAL A 134 -4.87 2.37 12.67
C VAL A 134 -3.95 2.74 11.50
N GLY A 135 -2.64 2.73 11.69
CA GLY A 135 -1.65 2.90 10.62
C GLY A 135 -1.79 1.85 9.53
N VAL A 136 -1.90 0.57 9.90
CA VAL A 136 -2.18 -0.54 8.98
C VAL A 136 -3.49 -0.27 8.24
N LEU A 137 -4.58 0.03 8.94
CA LEU A 137 -5.89 0.28 8.31
C LEU A 137 -5.89 1.48 7.36
N SER A 138 -5.04 2.48 7.61
CA SER A 138 -5.02 3.73 6.85
C SER A 138 -4.58 3.59 5.39
N HIS A 139 -3.88 2.50 5.02
CA HIS A 139 -3.51 2.27 3.62
C HIS A 139 -4.73 2.09 2.71
N VAL A 140 -5.88 1.67 3.27
CA VAL A 140 -7.16 1.61 2.55
C VAL A 140 -7.54 3.00 2.01
N ALA A 141 -7.05 4.07 2.65
CA ALA A 141 -7.29 5.45 2.26
C ALA A 141 -6.08 6.14 1.62
N VAL A 142 -5.17 5.36 1.01
CA VAL A 142 -4.03 5.78 0.19
C VAL A 142 -3.12 6.80 0.90
N ASP A 143 -3.47 8.09 0.88
CA ASP A 143 -2.66 9.19 1.41
C ASP A 143 -2.99 9.56 2.86
N ALA A 144 -4.16 9.16 3.38
CA ALA A 144 -4.60 9.55 4.72
C ALA A 144 -3.64 9.05 5.82
N GLY A 145 -3.00 7.90 5.63
CA GLY A 145 -2.02 7.35 6.56
C GLY A 145 -0.84 8.28 6.82
N TYR A 146 -0.21 8.78 5.75
CA TYR A 146 0.98 9.63 5.87
C TYR A 146 0.62 11.05 6.32
N VAL A 147 -0.49 11.59 5.82
CA VAL A 147 -0.89 12.97 6.10
C VAL A 147 -1.51 13.13 7.49
N LEU A 148 -2.28 12.15 7.96
CA LEU A 148 -3.05 12.26 9.20
C LEU A 148 -2.50 11.39 10.32
N VAL A 149 -2.30 10.09 10.09
CA VAL A 149 -2.01 9.14 11.19
C VAL A 149 -0.64 9.39 11.82
N ILE A 150 0.37 9.74 11.02
CA ILE A 150 1.72 9.99 11.52
C ILE A 150 1.78 11.21 12.45
N PRO A 151 1.31 12.42 12.04
CA PRO A 151 1.29 13.57 12.95
C PRO A 151 0.41 13.33 14.17
N LEU A 152 -0.74 12.68 13.99
CA LEU A 152 -1.68 12.39 15.07
C LEU A 152 -1.07 11.43 16.11
N GLY A 153 -0.26 10.46 15.66
CA GLY A 153 0.52 9.59 16.53
C GLY A 153 1.46 10.34 17.47
N ALA A 154 2.13 11.38 16.96
CA ALA A 154 2.99 12.25 17.76
C ALA A 154 2.21 12.97 18.87
N VAL A 155 1.07 13.55 18.49
CA VAL A 155 0.20 14.36 19.37
C VAL A 155 -0.39 13.50 20.48
N ILE A 156 -0.88 12.31 20.15
CA ILE A 156 -1.51 11.40 21.13
C ILE A 156 -0.47 10.86 22.11
N PHE A 157 0.72 10.49 21.62
CA PHE A 157 1.81 10.06 22.51
C PHE A 157 2.19 11.20 23.46
N TYR A 158 2.35 12.42 22.95
CA TYR A 158 2.66 13.58 23.77
C TYR A 158 1.57 13.86 24.82
N ALA A 159 0.30 13.88 24.43
CA ALA A 159 -0.84 14.07 25.34
C ALA A 159 -0.97 12.95 26.39
N ALA A 160 -0.49 11.73 26.08
CA ALA A 160 -0.46 10.63 27.01
C ALA A 160 0.70 10.69 28.02
N GLY A 161 1.66 11.61 27.84
CA GLY A 161 2.90 11.72 28.61
C GLY A 161 4.05 10.85 28.08
N ARG A 162 3.96 10.41 26.83
CA ARG A 162 4.92 9.56 26.13
C ARG A 162 5.74 10.36 25.12
N HIS A 163 6.84 9.79 24.66
CA HIS A 163 7.73 10.51 23.73
C HIS A 163 7.09 10.64 22.33
N PRO A 164 6.92 11.87 21.77
CA PRO A 164 6.21 12.07 20.50
C PRO A 164 6.89 11.39 19.31
N LEU A 165 8.23 11.37 19.26
CA LEU A 165 8.97 10.63 18.22
C LEU A 165 8.69 9.12 18.24
N ALA A 166 8.37 8.53 19.39
CA ALA A 166 7.96 7.12 19.46
C ALA A 166 6.59 6.92 18.80
N GLY A 167 5.68 7.89 18.97
CA GLY A 167 4.39 7.91 18.28
C GLY A 167 4.54 8.03 16.76
N ILE A 168 5.42 8.91 16.29
CA ILE A 168 5.76 9.02 14.85
C ILE A 168 6.31 7.70 14.33
N ALA A 169 7.27 7.09 15.03
CA ALA A 169 7.86 5.82 14.63
C ALA A 169 6.83 4.68 14.58
N ALA A 170 5.95 4.59 15.58
CA ALA A 170 4.89 3.59 15.64
C ALA A 170 3.88 3.76 14.50
N ALA A 171 3.42 5.00 14.27
CA ALA A 171 2.51 5.30 13.16
C ALA A 171 3.16 5.01 11.81
N PHE A 172 4.40 5.45 11.59
CA PHE A 172 5.13 5.20 10.33
C PHE A 172 5.35 3.71 10.08
N ALA A 173 5.68 2.94 11.13
CA ALA A 173 5.80 1.48 11.03
C ALA A 173 4.47 0.83 10.63
N GLY A 174 3.34 1.31 11.15
CA GLY A 174 2.01 0.83 10.77
C GLY A 174 1.63 1.20 9.34
N VAL A 175 1.80 2.48 8.95
CA VAL A 175 1.41 3.00 7.62
C VAL A 175 2.28 2.40 6.52
N SER A 176 3.61 2.46 6.67
CA SER A 176 4.56 2.04 5.64
C SER A 176 4.85 0.54 5.71
N GLY A 177 5.18 0.03 6.90
CA GLY A 177 5.50 -1.39 7.09
C GLY A 177 4.29 -2.31 7.02
N GLY A 178 3.09 -1.78 7.28
CA GLY A 178 1.81 -2.50 7.24
C GLY A 178 1.06 -2.40 5.92
N PHE A 179 1.63 -1.81 4.87
CA PHE A 179 0.90 -1.40 3.66
C PHE A 179 0.10 -2.53 2.96
N SER A 180 0.62 -3.76 2.93
CA SER A 180 -0.09 -4.90 2.33
C SER A 180 -0.98 -5.68 3.30
N ALA A 181 -0.87 -5.42 4.60
CA ALA A 181 -1.65 -6.09 5.61
C ALA A 181 -2.99 -5.38 5.81
N THR A 182 -4.07 -6.12 6.02
CA THR A 182 -5.40 -5.52 6.19
C THR A 182 -6.18 -6.16 7.33
N PHE A 183 -7.01 -5.37 8.00
CA PHE A 183 -7.86 -5.82 9.12
C PHE A 183 -9.22 -6.26 8.60
N PHE A 184 -9.36 -7.53 8.22
CA PHE A 184 -10.64 -8.13 7.82
C PHE A 184 -11.39 -7.44 6.66
N VAL A 185 -10.80 -6.42 6.03
CA VAL A 185 -11.40 -5.63 4.96
C VAL A 185 -10.53 -5.76 3.71
N PRO A 186 -11.07 -6.15 2.54
CA PRO A 186 -10.27 -6.15 1.32
C PRO A 186 -9.74 -4.76 0.99
N SER A 187 -8.48 -4.70 0.57
CA SER A 187 -7.81 -3.49 0.11
C SER A 187 -7.95 -3.36 -1.40
N SER A 188 -7.83 -2.13 -1.93
CA SER A 188 -7.68 -1.93 -3.38
C SER A 188 -6.42 -2.58 -3.95
N LEU A 189 -5.44 -2.91 -3.09
CA LEU A 189 -4.24 -3.66 -3.46
C LEU A 189 -4.52 -5.13 -3.81
N ASP A 190 -5.51 -5.75 -3.17
CA ASP A 190 -5.82 -7.16 -3.36
C ASP A 190 -6.17 -7.49 -4.83
N PRO A 191 -7.14 -6.80 -5.48
CA PRO A 191 -7.43 -7.04 -6.88
C PRO A 191 -6.32 -6.55 -7.83
N LEU A 192 -5.57 -5.52 -7.45
CA LEU A 192 -4.43 -5.02 -8.23
C LEU A 192 -3.35 -6.11 -8.36
N LEU A 193 -2.93 -6.69 -7.23
CA LEU A 193 -1.93 -7.76 -7.18
C LEU A 193 -2.44 -9.05 -7.81
N ALA A 194 -3.71 -9.41 -7.56
CA ALA A 194 -4.34 -10.56 -8.19
C ALA A 194 -4.38 -10.42 -9.71
N GLY A 195 -4.73 -9.25 -10.23
CA GLY A 195 -4.75 -8.96 -11.66
C GLY A 195 -3.38 -9.10 -12.33
N MET A 196 -2.32 -8.54 -11.73
CA MET A 196 -0.95 -8.70 -12.25
C MET A 196 -0.48 -10.16 -12.18
N THR A 197 -0.80 -10.86 -11.10
CA THR A 197 -0.46 -12.27 -10.92
C THR A 197 -1.17 -13.13 -11.97
N GLN A 198 -2.45 -12.85 -12.25
CA GLN A 198 -3.23 -13.57 -13.24
C GLN A 198 -2.66 -13.41 -14.65
N VAL A 199 -2.37 -12.17 -15.09
CA VAL A 199 -1.74 -11.93 -16.40
C VAL A 199 -0.41 -12.68 -16.53
N SER A 200 0.36 -12.72 -15.44
CA SER A 200 1.64 -13.44 -15.40
C SER A 200 1.46 -14.95 -15.47
N ALA A 201 0.48 -15.51 -14.75
CA ALA A 201 0.18 -16.94 -14.77
C ALA A 201 -0.39 -17.40 -16.13
N GLN A 202 -1.16 -16.54 -16.79
CA GLN A 202 -1.73 -16.79 -18.12
C GLN A 202 -0.67 -16.84 -19.24
N LEU A 203 0.58 -16.46 -18.96
CA LEU A 203 1.70 -16.75 -19.85
C LEU A 203 1.97 -18.25 -19.99
N LEU A 204 1.59 -19.07 -19.00
CA LEU A 204 1.76 -20.52 -19.02
C LEU A 204 0.42 -21.27 -19.15
N ASP A 205 -0.61 -20.84 -18.44
CA ASP A 205 -1.94 -21.47 -18.46
C ASP A 205 -3.05 -20.40 -18.61
N PRO A 206 -3.67 -20.30 -19.81
CA PRO A 206 -4.68 -19.29 -20.10
C PRO A 206 -5.95 -19.41 -19.26
N THR A 207 -6.18 -20.58 -18.64
CA THR A 207 -7.40 -20.86 -17.86
C THR A 207 -7.30 -20.38 -16.42
N VAL A 208 -6.10 -19.97 -15.98
CA VAL A 208 -5.89 -19.52 -14.60
C VAL A 208 -6.70 -18.26 -14.33
N THR A 209 -7.57 -18.36 -13.32
CA THR A 209 -8.29 -17.24 -12.72
C THR A 209 -7.84 -17.08 -11.27
N ILE A 210 -7.36 -15.90 -10.91
CA ILE A 210 -6.92 -15.61 -9.55
C ILE A 210 -8.05 -14.91 -8.80
N ASN A 211 -8.52 -15.52 -7.72
CA ASN A 211 -9.47 -14.88 -6.82
C ASN A 211 -8.81 -13.66 -6.15
N PRO A 212 -9.39 -12.45 -6.23
CA PRO A 212 -8.87 -11.26 -5.56
C PRO A 212 -8.67 -11.44 -4.04
N LEU A 213 -9.45 -12.31 -3.40
CA LEU A 213 -9.38 -12.59 -1.96
C LEU A 213 -8.42 -13.74 -1.61
N ASN A 214 -7.61 -14.23 -2.54
CA ASN A 214 -6.69 -15.36 -2.31
C ASN A 214 -5.74 -15.12 -1.12
N ASN A 215 -5.30 -13.88 -0.90
CA ASN A 215 -4.38 -13.49 0.15
C ASN A 215 -5.08 -13.03 1.44
N TYR A 216 -6.41 -12.94 1.45
CA TYR A 216 -7.18 -12.32 2.53
C TYR A 216 -6.85 -12.89 3.93
N ILE A 217 -6.74 -14.22 4.03
CA ILE A 217 -6.41 -14.89 5.31
C ILE A 217 -4.98 -14.54 5.73
N PHE A 218 -4.05 -14.55 4.78
CA PHE A 218 -2.63 -14.27 5.04
C PHE A 218 -2.41 -12.81 5.44
N THR A 219 -3.01 -11.87 4.72
CA THR A 219 -2.88 -10.43 5.01
C THR A 219 -3.56 -10.09 6.34
N THR A 220 -4.70 -10.72 6.66
CA THR A 220 -5.35 -10.59 7.96
C THR A 220 -4.48 -11.14 9.10
N ALA A 221 -3.90 -12.32 8.95
CA ALA A 221 -3.02 -12.89 9.97
C ALA A 221 -1.74 -12.04 10.16
N SER A 222 -1.16 -11.57 9.06
CA SER A 222 0.04 -10.73 9.06
C SER A 222 -0.16 -9.41 9.79
N THR A 223 -1.37 -8.85 9.74
CA THR A 223 -1.73 -7.64 10.48
C THR A 223 -1.49 -7.79 11.99
N PHE A 224 -1.91 -8.90 12.59
CA PHE A 224 -1.69 -9.15 14.01
C PHE A 224 -0.20 -9.28 14.35
N LEU A 225 0.57 -9.95 13.49
CA LEU A 225 2.02 -10.06 13.65
C LEU A 225 2.68 -8.68 13.61
N ILE A 226 2.34 -7.85 12.63
CA ILE A 226 2.90 -6.50 12.47
C ILE A 226 2.57 -5.62 13.68
N VAL A 227 1.33 -5.66 14.16
CA VAL A 227 0.92 -4.93 15.37
C VAL A 227 1.71 -5.39 16.59
N LEU A 228 1.87 -6.70 16.80
CA LEU A 228 2.62 -7.24 17.94
C LEU A 228 4.10 -6.87 17.88
N VAL A 229 4.73 -7.02 16.72
CA VAL A 229 6.15 -6.70 16.52
C VAL A 229 6.39 -5.20 16.67
N GLY A 230 5.57 -4.36 16.02
CA GLY A 230 5.68 -2.91 16.13
C GLY A 230 5.41 -2.40 17.55
N TRP A 231 4.46 -3.03 18.26
CA TRP A 231 4.19 -2.72 19.66
C TRP A 231 5.41 -3.05 20.53
N PHE A 232 5.95 -4.25 20.40
CA PHE A 232 7.13 -4.66 21.14
C PHE A 232 8.33 -3.73 20.86
N LEU A 233 8.62 -3.45 19.58
CA LEU A 233 9.75 -2.61 19.21
C LEU A 233 9.58 -1.18 19.72
N THR A 234 8.38 -0.59 19.60
CA THR A 234 8.12 0.77 20.07
C THR A 234 8.28 0.86 21.59
N ASP A 235 7.57 0.03 22.36
CA ASP A 235 7.51 0.16 23.82
C ASP A 235 8.79 -0.34 24.52
N LYS A 236 9.44 -1.39 23.99
CA LYS A 236 10.59 -2.03 24.64
C LYS A 236 11.94 -1.57 24.11
N VAL A 237 12.02 -1.04 22.90
CA VAL A 237 13.30 -0.69 22.27
C VAL A 237 13.39 0.80 21.95
N ILE A 238 12.41 1.36 21.25
CA ILE A 238 12.49 2.73 20.72
C ILE A 238 12.21 3.75 21.82
N GLU A 239 11.08 3.65 22.51
CA GLU A 239 10.68 4.61 23.53
C GLU A 239 11.69 4.70 24.70
N PRO A 240 12.23 3.59 25.26
CA PRO A 240 13.26 3.68 26.31
C PRO A 240 14.54 4.38 25.85
N ARG A 241 14.92 4.24 24.58
CA ARG A 241 16.10 4.93 24.02
C ARG A 241 15.85 6.44 23.87
N LEU A 242 14.61 6.83 23.55
CA LEU A 242 14.22 8.21 23.36
C LEU A 242 14.03 8.98 24.67
N GLN A 243 13.90 8.32 25.82
CA GLN A 243 13.76 9.02 27.12
C GLN A 243 14.95 9.95 27.44
N ALA A 244 16.14 9.65 26.89
CA ALA A 244 17.32 10.50 27.05
C ALA A 244 17.34 11.72 26.10
N THR A 245 16.45 11.75 25.11
CA THR A 245 16.36 12.82 24.11
C THR A 245 15.34 13.86 24.56
N LYS A 246 15.76 15.13 24.62
CA LYS A 246 14.83 16.23 24.93
C LYS A 246 13.97 16.51 23.70
N VAL A 247 12.67 16.70 23.94
CA VAL A 247 11.75 17.23 22.91
C VAL A 247 12.06 18.72 22.73
N ASP A 248 12.58 19.08 21.57
CA ASP A 248 13.04 20.42 21.18
C ASP A 248 12.07 21.15 20.24
N GLY A 249 10.94 20.52 19.90
CA GLY A 249 9.89 21.09 19.06
C GLY A 249 8.98 22.08 19.79
N ASP A 250 8.51 23.11 19.07
CA ASP A 250 7.50 24.04 19.56
C ASP A 250 6.15 23.34 19.74
N THR A 251 5.81 23.08 21.00
CA THR A 251 4.56 22.41 21.38
C THR A 251 3.29 23.17 20.97
N SER A 252 3.40 24.48 20.71
CA SER A 252 2.26 25.29 20.23
C SER A 252 1.91 25.04 18.76
N GLN A 253 2.84 24.46 17.99
CA GLN A 253 2.66 24.09 16.58
C GLN A 253 2.21 22.63 16.41
N MET A 254 2.04 21.87 17.50
CA MET A 254 1.49 20.53 17.40
C MET A 254 0.05 20.60 16.88
N VAL A 255 -0.23 19.74 15.90
CA VAL A 255 -1.59 19.52 15.40
C VAL A 255 -2.48 19.18 16.59
N LYS A 256 -3.58 19.90 16.78
CA LYS A 256 -4.53 19.56 17.82
C LYS A 256 -5.44 18.45 17.31
N MET A 257 -5.60 17.40 18.12
CA MET A 257 -6.65 16.43 17.88
C MET A 257 -7.97 17.04 18.33
N ASP A 258 -8.67 17.70 17.42
CA ASP A 258 -10.00 18.22 17.70
C ASP A 258 -10.96 17.05 17.98
N ALA A 259 -11.76 17.21 19.03
CA ALA A 259 -12.80 16.26 19.33
C ALA A 259 -13.82 16.23 18.18
N LEU A 260 -14.32 15.04 17.86
CA LEU A 260 -15.37 14.88 16.85
C LEU A 260 -16.59 15.72 17.22
N SER A 261 -17.04 16.53 16.28
CA SER A 261 -18.28 17.29 16.40
C SER A 261 -19.49 16.36 16.50
N ALA A 262 -20.59 16.86 17.05
CA ALA A 262 -21.85 16.11 17.12
C ALA A 262 -22.34 15.69 15.71
N GLN A 263 -22.03 16.50 14.70
CA GLN A 263 -22.41 16.29 13.32
C GLN A 263 -21.57 15.19 12.66
N GLU A 264 -20.25 15.19 12.85
CA GLU A 264 -19.37 14.09 12.42
C GLU A 264 -19.76 12.77 13.07
N ARG A 265 -20.07 12.78 14.37
CA ARG A 265 -20.47 11.56 15.08
C ARG A 265 -21.79 10.99 14.56
N LYS A 266 -22.77 11.85 14.27
CA LYS A 266 -24.04 11.45 13.65
C LYS A 266 -23.82 10.94 12.23
N GLY A 267 -23.00 11.63 11.44
CA GLY A 267 -22.63 11.26 10.07
C GLY A 267 -21.92 9.90 10.02
N LEU A 268 -20.94 9.67 10.87
CA LEU A 268 -20.20 8.41 10.97
C LEU A 268 -21.14 7.24 11.29
N ARG A 269 -22.06 7.41 12.25
CA ARG A 269 -23.07 6.39 12.56
C ARG A 269 -24.00 6.13 11.38
N ALA A 270 -24.51 7.18 10.73
CA ALA A 270 -25.39 7.04 9.58
C ALA A 270 -24.67 6.32 8.41
N ALA A 271 -23.41 6.68 8.13
CA ALA A 271 -22.60 6.03 7.09
C ALA A 271 -22.40 4.54 7.38
N VAL A 272 -22.04 4.18 8.61
CA VAL A 272 -21.88 2.78 9.02
C VAL A 272 -23.20 2.01 8.88
N ILE A 273 -24.32 2.59 9.33
CA ILE A 273 -25.65 1.96 9.19
C ILE A 273 -25.99 1.77 7.70
N SER A 274 -25.78 2.78 6.86
CA SER A 274 -26.02 2.68 5.42
C SER A 274 -25.18 1.58 4.77
N MET A 275 -23.90 1.47 5.13
CA MET A 275 -23.05 0.38 4.63
C MET A 275 -23.59 -1.01 5.04
N PHE A 276 -24.02 -1.18 6.30
CA PHE A 276 -24.64 -2.43 6.74
C PHE A 276 -25.94 -2.73 6.01
N VAL A 277 -26.79 -1.73 5.77
CA VAL A 277 -28.05 -1.91 5.02
C VAL A 277 -27.76 -2.33 3.59
N VAL A 278 -26.82 -1.67 2.89
CA VAL A 278 -26.43 -2.03 1.53
C VAL A 278 -25.83 -3.44 1.48
N ALA A 279 -24.96 -3.79 2.42
CA ALA A 279 -24.40 -5.13 2.51
C ALA A 279 -25.47 -6.20 2.75
N ALA A 280 -26.45 -5.93 3.62
CA ALA A 280 -27.57 -6.83 3.88
C ALA A 280 -28.49 -6.99 2.66
N LEU A 281 -28.80 -5.91 1.94
CA LEU A 281 -29.58 -5.95 0.71
C LEU A 281 -28.86 -6.74 -0.38
N LEU A 282 -27.54 -6.54 -0.51
CA LEU A 282 -26.72 -7.29 -1.45
C LEU A 282 -26.69 -8.78 -1.10
N ALA A 283 -26.49 -9.13 0.17
CA ALA A 283 -26.58 -10.51 0.63
C ALA A 283 -27.97 -11.12 0.36
N LEU A 284 -29.05 -10.37 0.61
CA LEU A 284 -30.42 -10.81 0.33
C LEU A 284 -30.65 -11.05 -1.16
N SER A 285 -30.10 -10.20 -2.03
CA SER A 285 -30.21 -10.32 -3.49
C SER A 285 -29.53 -11.57 -4.06
N ILE A 286 -28.55 -12.12 -3.34
CA ILE A 286 -27.87 -13.38 -3.72
C ILE A 286 -28.70 -14.60 -3.27
N VAL A 287 -29.48 -14.47 -2.19
CA VAL A 287 -30.28 -15.55 -1.60
C VAL A 287 -31.68 -15.66 -2.21
N LEU A 288 -32.24 -14.54 -2.68
CA LEU A 288 -33.51 -14.52 -3.39
C LEU A 288 -33.28 -14.85 -4.88
N PRO A 289 -33.91 -15.89 -5.44
CA PRO A 289 -33.78 -16.27 -6.85
C PRO A 289 -34.42 -15.25 -7.81
#